data_AF-A0A7J4I875-F1
#
_entry.id   AF-A0A7J4I875-F1
#
_cell.length_a   1.000
_cell.length_b   1.000
_cell.length_c   1.000
_cell.angle_alpha   90.00
_cell.angle_beta   90.00
_cell.angle_gamma   90.00
#
_symmetry.space_group_name_H-M   'P 1'
#
loop_
_entity.id
_entity.type
_entity.pdbx_description
1 polymer ?
#
loop_
_entity_poly.entity_id
_entity_poly.type
_entity_poly.pdbx_seq_one_letter_code
_entity_poly.pdbx_strand_id
1 'polypeptide(L)'
;AGDLRGAVFDLQLLCSGTGNLTKEAVNELSERNRTEELEMALVRAFKTTDLSIAAEAFDKVEAQPEEIFGWIDENLPLEYRKPGELAAAYDALSKADVFRGRIMNRQHWRLLSYYIQIMSIGTALAKEKKYEGAAHFRRPSRGLKIFIAKARHQRRIDIAAKIAETLHSPRKAVLSDTLPFMRIIFSREKDKEKASRMATELGLEPEEAEWIMR
;
A
#
# COMPACT_ATOMS: atom_id res chain seq x y z
N ALA A 1 -10.89 -9.59 -5.18
CA ALA A 1 -11.52 -9.30 -3.88
C ALA A 1 -12.98 -9.68 -4.00
N GLY A 2 -13.53 -10.47 -3.07
CA GLY A 2 -14.93 -10.91 -3.10
C GLY A 2 -15.85 -9.85 -2.48
N ASP A 3 -15.90 -8.65 -3.06
CA ASP A 3 -16.82 -7.61 -2.61
C ASP A 3 -18.21 -7.85 -3.22
N LEU A 4 -19.05 -8.57 -2.46
CA LEU A 4 -20.44 -8.87 -2.81
C LEU A 4 -21.26 -7.59 -3.02
N ARG A 5 -20.98 -6.52 -2.29
CA ARG A 5 -21.73 -5.27 -2.40
C ARG A 5 -21.41 -4.58 -3.73
N GLY A 6 -20.13 -4.47 -4.08
CA GLY A 6 -19.70 -3.96 -5.38
C GLY A 6 -20.32 -4.75 -6.53
N ALA A 7 -20.23 -6.08 -6.50
CA ALA A 7 -20.79 -6.94 -7.53
C ALA A 7 -22.31 -6.77 -7.71
N VAL A 8 -23.06 -6.55 -6.62
CA VAL A 8 -24.51 -6.28 -6.69
C VAL A 8 -24.80 -4.90 -7.29
N PHE A 9 -24.01 -3.88 -6.93
CA PHE A 9 -24.14 -2.54 -7.54
C PHE A 9 -23.82 -2.56 -9.03
N ASP A 10 -22.74 -3.24 -9.44
CA ASP A 10 -22.33 -3.39 -10.83
C ASP A 10 -23.43 -4.10 -11.64
N LEU A 11 -24.02 -5.17 -11.09
CA LEU A 11 -25.16 -5.85 -11.69
C LEU A 11 -26.37 -4.93 -11.83
N GLN A 12 -26.69 -4.16 -10.78
CA GLN A 12 -27.80 -3.22 -10.81
C GLN A 12 -27.58 -2.13 -11.88
N LEU A 13 -26.34 -1.62 -12.01
CA LEU A 13 -25.98 -0.63 -13.03
C LEU A 13 -26.22 -1.17 -14.44
N LEU A 14 -25.72 -2.38 -14.71
CA LEU A 14 -25.89 -3.06 -16.01
C LEU A 14 -27.36 -3.32 -16.34
N CYS A 15 -28.15 -3.76 -15.35
CA CYS A 15 -29.57 -4.02 -15.54
C CYS A 15 -30.42 -2.75 -15.70
N SER A 16 -30.02 -1.63 -15.09
CA SER A 16 -30.78 -0.37 -15.12
C SER A 16 -30.71 0.36 -16.47
N GLY A 17 -29.67 0.11 -17.27
CA GLY A 17 -29.44 0.82 -18.54
C GLY A 17 -30.11 0.18 -19.76
N THR A 18 -30.11 -1.14 -19.88
CA THR A 18 -30.43 -1.81 -21.16
C THR A 18 -31.41 -2.98 -21.07
N GLY A 19 -31.81 -3.42 -19.87
CA GLY A 19 -32.77 -4.53 -19.67
C GLY A 19 -32.32 -5.92 -20.19
N ASN A 20 -31.25 -5.97 -20.99
CA ASN A 20 -30.64 -7.17 -21.57
C ASN A 20 -29.16 -7.22 -21.16
N LEU A 21 -28.80 -8.24 -20.38
CA LEU A 21 -27.43 -8.48 -19.94
C LEU A 21 -26.67 -9.26 -21.01
N THR A 22 -25.81 -8.59 -21.78
CA THR A 22 -24.90 -9.27 -22.73
C THR A 22 -23.53 -9.54 -22.06
N LYS A 23 -22.83 -10.59 -22.50
CA LYS A 23 -21.46 -10.87 -22.02
C LYS A 23 -20.48 -9.73 -22.34
N GLU A 24 -20.73 -9.01 -23.43
CA GLU A 24 -19.94 -7.85 -23.84
C GLU A 24 -20.07 -6.71 -22.83
N ALA A 25 -21.29 -6.39 -22.38
CA ALA A 25 -21.53 -5.35 -21.37
C ALA A 25 -20.86 -5.67 -20.02
N VAL A 26 -20.81 -6.94 -19.63
CA VAL A 26 -20.09 -7.37 -18.43
C VAL A 26 -18.57 -7.25 -18.60
N ASN A 27 -18.06 -7.51 -19.81
CA ASN A 27 -16.63 -7.36 -20.10
C ASN A 27 -16.19 -5.89 -20.15
N GLU A 28 -17.03 -4.98 -20.64
CA GLU A 28 -16.75 -3.54 -20.63
C GLU A 28 -16.59 -2.99 -19.20
N LEU A 29 -17.42 -3.46 -18.26
CA LEU A 29 -17.33 -3.07 -16.86
C LEU A 29 -16.16 -3.72 -16.09
N SER A 30 -15.36 -4.57 -16.76
CA SER A 30 -14.38 -5.40 -16.07
C SER A 30 -13.14 -4.64 -15.63
N GLU A 31 -12.79 -4.77 -14.36
CA GLU A 31 -11.49 -4.45 -13.74
C GLU A 31 -10.26 -5.04 -14.49
N ARG A 32 -10.50 -5.98 -15.41
CA ARG A 32 -9.47 -6.53 -16.29
C ARG A 32 -9.03 -5.52 -17.35
N ASN A 33 -9.95 -4.80 -18.01
CA ASN A 33 -9.60 -3.85 -19.06
C ASN A 33 -8.76 -2.70 -18.51
N ARG A 34 -9.17 -2.12 -17.37
CA ARG A 34 -8.41 -1.06 -16.68
C ARG A 34 -6.99 -1.50 -16.32
N THR A 35 -6.82 -2.79 -15.99
CA THR A 35 -5.50 -3.33 -15.67
C THR A 35 -4.64 -3.50 -16.90
N GLU A 36 -5.19 -4.03 -17.99
CA GLU A 36 -4.49 -4.14 -19.26
C GLU A 36 -4.04 -2.74 -19.76
N GLU A 37 -4.89 -1.72 -19.61
CA GLU A 37 -4.55 -0.32 -19.93
C GLU A 37 -3.39 0.23 -19.08
N LEU A 38 -3.42 -0.01 -17.76
CA LEU A 38 -2.34 0.38 -16.84
C LEU A 38 -1.03 -0.33 -17.16
N GLU A 39 -1.07 -1.63 -17.45
CA GLU A 39 0.11 -2.39 -17.88
C GLU A 39 0.69 -1.83 -19.18
N MET A 40 -0.16 -1.49 -20.17
CA MET A 40 0.29 -0.84 -21.41
C MET A 40 0.87 0.56 -21.18
N ALA A 41 0.31 1.33 -20.24
CA ALA A 41 0.85 2.63 -19.85
C ALA A 41 2.23 2.49 -19.17
N LEU A 42 2.40 1.49 -18.30
CA LEU A 42 3.69 1.17 -17.70
C LEU A 42 4.71 0.73 -18.75
N VAL A 43 4.32 -0.05 -19.76
CA VAL A 43 5.21 -0.37 -20.89
C VAL A 43 5.68 0.93 -21.56
N ARG A 44 4.77 1.87 -21.85
CA ARG A 44 5.13 3.15 -22.47
C ARG A 44 6.09 3.96 -21.60
N ALA A 45 5.81 4.11 -20.31
CA ALA A 45 6.66 4.87 -19.39
C ALA A 45 8.04 4.21 -19.16
N PHE A 46 8.07 2.90 -18.92
CA PHE A 46 9.32 2.21 -18.57
C PHE A 46 10.16 1.82 -19.77
N LYS A 47 9.58 1.57 -20.94
CA LYS A 47 10.30 1.09 -22.13
C LYS A 47 10.56 2.13 -23.19
N THR A 48 10.25 3.40 -22.93
CA THR A 48 10.63 4.52 -23.79
C THR A 48 11.92 5.19 -23.32
N THR A 49 12.69 5.73 -24.27
CA THR A 49 13.75 6.72 -24.02
C THR A 49 13.33 8.13 -24.47
N ASP A 50 12.20 8.25 -25.18
CA ASP A 50 11.63 9.53 -25.58
C ASP A 50 10.78 10.08 -24.43
N LEU A 51 11.13 11.29 -23.99
CA LEU A 51 10.48 11.98 -22.88
C LEU A 51 9.05 12.40 -23.22
N SER A 52 8.74 12.67 -24.48
CA SER A 52 7.39 13.03 -24.92
C SER A 52 6.44 11.84 -24.76
N ILE A 53 6.90 10.66 -25.15
CA ILE A 53 6.16 9.40 -24.98
C ILE A 53 5.98 9.08 -23.50
N ALA A 54 6.99 9.34 -22.67
CA ALA A 54 6.88 9.18 -21.23
C ALA A 54 5.86 10.17 -20.64
N ALA A 55 5.89 11.44 -21.05
CA ALA A 55 5.00 12.49 -20.54
C ALA A 55 3.52 12.13 -20.71
N GLU A 56 3.16 11.52 -21.85
CA GLU A 56 1.79 11.18 -22.24
C GLU A 56 1.40 9.74 -21.89
N ALA A 57 2.29 8.99 -21.21
CA ALA A 57 2.09 7.56 -20.97
C ALA A 57 0.79 7.26 -20.20
N PHE A 58 0.40 8.16 -19.30
CA PHE A 58 -0.75 7.98 -18.40
C PHE A 58 -1.98 8.83 -18.76
N ASP A 59 -1.93 9.67 -19.80
CA ASP A 59 -3.00 10.64 -20.10
C ASP A 59 -4.34 9.99 -20.46
N LYS A 60 -4.28 8.79 -21.05
CA LYS A 60 -5.47 8.02 -21.47
C LYS A 60 -5.91 6.95 -20.46
N VAL A 61 -5.26 6.89 -19.30
CA VAL A 61 -5.53 5.85 -18.32
C VAL A 61 -6.63 6.33 -17.38
N GLU A 62 -7.73 5.60 -17.31
CA GLU A 62 -8.83 5.88 -16.39
C GLU A 62 -8.54 5.38 -14.96
N ALA A 63 -7.41 5.81 -14.40
CA ALA A 63 -6.98 5.45 -13.06
C ALA A 63 -6.65 6.69 -12.23
N GLN A 64 -6.87 6.59 -10.91
CA GLN A 64 -6.51 7.68 -10.02
C GLN A 64 -4.97 7.83 -9.95
N PRO A 65 -4.43 9.05 -9.82
CA PRO A 65 -2.99 9.29 -9.72
C PRO A 65 -2.29 8.50 -8.60
N GLU A 66 -2.98 8.25 -7.48
CA GLU A 66 -2.50 7.38 -6.40
C GLU A 66 -2.37 5.92 -6.80
N GLU A 67 -3.28 5.43 -7.64
CA GLU A 67 -3.23 4.07 -8.17
C GLU A 67 -2.03 3.93 -9.11
N ILE A 68 -1.86 4.88 -10.05
CA ILE A 68 -0.72 4.93 -10.95
C ILE A 68 0.61 4.90 -10.18
N PHE A 69 0.71 5.68 -9.11
CA PHE A 69 1.89 5.65 -8.23
C PHE A 69 2.17 4.27 -7.65
N GLY A 70 1.14 3.59 -7.13
CA GLY A 70 1.28 2.25 -6.60
C GLY A 70 1.73 1.25 -7.66
N TRP A 71 1.25 1.40 -8.89
CA TRP A 71 1.65 0.58 -10.03
C TRP A 71 3.10 0.81 -10.40
N ILE A 72 3.56 2.06 -10.43
CA ILE A 72 4.97 2.37 -10.68
C ILE A 72 5.85 1.79 -9.55
N ASP A 73 5.50 2.04 -8.28
CA ASP A 73 6.27 1.59 -7.10
C ASP A 73 6.49 0.07 -7.05
N GLU A 74 5.42 -0.72 -7.27
CA GLU A 74 5.51 -2.18 -7.23
C GLU A 74 6.30 -2.77 -8.41
N ASN A 75 6.30 -2.08 -9.57
CA ASN A 75 6.86 -2.60 -10.82
C ASN A 75 8.24 -2.07 -11.19
N LEU A 76 8.67 -0.94 -10.62
CA LEU A 76 10.04 -0.41 -10.79
C LEU A 76 11.13 -1.48 -10.55
N PRO A 77 11.13 -2.23 -9.43
CA PRO A 77 12.20 -3.20 -9.16
C PRO A 77 12.08 -4.47 -10.01
N LEU A 78 10.94 -4.70 -10.67
CA LEU A 78 10.75 -5.81 -11.60
C LEU A 78 11.38 -5.51 -12.97
N GLU A 79 11.38 -4.24 -13.37
CA GLU A 79 11.90 -3.80 -14.66
C GLU A 79 13.36 -3.31 -14.56
N TYR A 80 13.71 -2.49 -13.56
CA TYR A 80 15.00 -1.82 -13.47
C TYR A 80 15.96 -2.66 -12.63
N ARG A 81 16.95 -3.28 -13.28
CA ARG A 81 17.86 -4.25 -12.65
C ARG A 81 19.15 -3.62 -12.12
N LYS A 82 19.60 -2.50 -12.70
CA LYS A 82 20.81 -1.81 -12.24
C LYS A 82 20.51 -1.03 -10.95
N PRO A 83 21.29 -1.23 -9.87
CA PRO A 83 21.07 -0.52 -8.60
C PRO A 83 21.07 1.01 -8.73
N GLY A 84 21.96 1.56 -9.56
CA GLY A 84 22.05 3.02 -9.76
C GLY A 84 20.81 3.60 -10.44
N GLU A 85 20.30 2.94 -11.49
CA GLU A 85 19.08 3.36 -12.19
C GLU A 85 17.85 3.20 -11.29
N LEU A 86 17.79 2.12 -10.51
CA LEU A 86 16.70 1.90 -9.55
C LEU A 86 16.69 2.96 -8.45
N ALA A 87 17.87 3.34 -7.92
CA ALA A 87 18.00 4.41 -6.95
C ALA A 87 17.54 5.76 -7.52
N ALA A 88 17.94 6.09 -8.75
CA ALA A 88 17.51 7.31 -9.43
C ALA A 88 15.99 7.32 -9.69
N ALA A 89 15.40 6.18 -10.05
CA ALA A 89 13.97 6.06 -10.28
C ALA A 89 13.17 6.25 -8.98
N TYR A 90 13.63 5.66 -7.87
CA TYR A 90 13.02 5.87 -6.57
C TYR A 90 13.21 7.28 -6.01
N ASP A 91 14.33 7.95 -6.32
CA ASP A 91 14.51 9.37 -5.99
C ASP A 91 13.49 10.25 -6.72
N ALA A 92 13.25 9.99 -8.01
CA ALA A 92 12.18 10.65 -8.76
C ALA A 92 10.80 10.36 -8.16
N LEU A 93 10.50 9.11 -7.84
CA LEU A 93 9.22 8.72 -7.24
C LEU A 93 9.03 9.33 -5.84
N SER A 94 10.10 9.44 -5.06
CA SER A 94 10.10 10.12 -3.75
C SER A 94 9.75 11.60 -3.89
N LYS A 95 10.33 12.29 -4.88
CA LYS A 95 9.98 13.68 -5.21
C LYS A 95 8.51 13.81 -5.60
N ALA A 96 7.96 12.86 -6.37
CA ALA A 96 6.54 12.85 -6.69
C ALA A 96 5.66 12.74 -5.43
N ASP A 97 5.98 11.87 -4.47
CA ASP A 97 5.21 11.74 -3.23
C ASP A 97 5.24 13.02 -2.37
N VAL A 98 6.33 13.80 -2.42
CA VAL A 98 6.37 15.14 -1.80
C VAL A 98 5.33 16.08 -2.42
N PHE A 99 5.16 16.07 -3.75
CA PHE A 99 4.11 16.85 -4.41
C PHE A 99 2.72 16.35 -4.03
N ARG A 100 2.52 15.03 -3.95
CA ARG A 100 1.28 14.44 -3.45
C ARG A 100 0.95 14.91 -2.03
N GLY A 101 1.91 14.88 -1.11
CA GLY A 101 1.73 15.42 0.24
C GLY A 101 1.35 16.90 0.25
N ARG A 102 1.98 17.72 -0.62
CA ARG A 102 1.64 19.15 -0.79
C ARG A 102 0.23 19.35 -1.34
N ILE A 103 -0.20 18.53 -2.30
CA ILE A 103 -1.56 18.56 -2.86
C ILE A 103 -2.57 18.29 -1.74
N MET A 104 -2.39 17.20 -0.98
CA MET A 104 -3.32 16.81 0.08
C MET A 104 -3.38 17.84 1.22
N ASN A 105 -2.23 18.41 1.60
CA ASN A 105 -2.17 19.38 2.70
C ASN A 105 -2.70 20.76 2.32
N ARG A 106 -2.47 21.21 1.07
CA ARG A 106 -2.82 22.57 0.62
C ARG A 106 -4.05 22.63 -0.27
N GLN A 107 -4.59 21.47 -0.68
CA GLN A 107 -5.68 21.33 -1.65
C GLN A 107 -5.40 22.05 -2.98
N HIS A 108 -4.12 22.21 -3.34
CA HIS A 108 -3.70 22.94 -4.53
C HIS A 108 -3.49 21.98 -5.71
N TRP A 109 -4.59 21.60 -6.35
CA TRP A 109 -4.66 20.56 -7.38
C TRP A 109 -3.89 20.87 -8.68
N ARG A 110 -3.50 22.12 -8.93
CA ARG A 110 -2.62 22.45 -10.06
C ARG A 110 -1.23 21.80 -9.95
N LEU A 111 -0.83 21.33 -8.76
CA LEU A 111 0.39 20.55 -8.58
C LEU A 111 0.28 19.11 -9.11
N LEU A 112 -0.93 18.66 -9.47
CA LEU A 112 -1.17 17.31 -9.96
C LEU A 112 -0.41 17.02 -11.26
N SER A 113 -0.29 18.01 -12.15
CA SER A 113 0.51 17.86 -13.38
C SER A 113 1.97 17.54 -13.06
N TYR A 114 2.56 18.21 -12.07
CA TYR A 114 3.93 17.92 -11.62
C TYR A 114 4.03 16.52 -11.01
N TYR A 115 3.04 16.12 -10.21
CA TYR A 115 3.01 14.78 -9.63
C TYR A 115 3.05 13.70 -10.71
N ILE A 116 2.16 13.78 -11.71
CA ILE A 116 2.08 12.82 -12.82
C ILE A 116 3.36 12.86 -13.68
N GLN A 117 3.83 14.06 -14.03
CA GLN A 117 5.01 14.21 -14.89
C GLN A 117 6.29 13.70 -14.21
N ILE A 118 6.47 13.93 -12.91
CA ILE A 118 7.63 13.41 -12.17
C ILE A 118 7.56 11.88 -12.06
N MET A 119 6.37 11.32 -11.81
CA MET A 119 6.19 9.86 -11.80
C MET A 119 6.56 9.24 -13.14
N SER A 120 6.13 9.83 -14.25
CA SER A 120 6.32 9.26 -15.58
C SER A 120 7.70 9.56 -16.16
N ILE A 121 8.00 10.84 -16.41
CA ILE A 121 9.28 11.26 -17.01
C ILE A 121 10.43 10.98 -16.05
N GLY A 122 10.26 11.26 -14.76
CA GLY A 122 11.32 11.12 -13.78
C GLY A 122 11.79 9.67 -13.62
N THR A 123 10.87 8.70 -13.67
CA THR A 123 11.26 7.29 -13.70
C THR A 123 11.84 6.89 -15.05
N ALA A 124 11.28 7.39 -16.16
CA ALA A 124 11.79 7.10 -17.49
C ALA A 124 13.24 7.59 -17.72
N LEU A 125 13.61 8.74 -17.15
CA LEU A 125 14.95 9.34 -17.19
C LEU A 125 16.01 8.58 -16.37
N ALA A 126 15.58 7.77 -15.41
CA ALA A 126 16.49 7.09 -14.49
C ALA A 126 17.29 5.96 -15.15
N LYS A 127 16.82 5.43 -16.29
CA LYS A 127 17.50 4.38 -17.05
C LYS A 127 18.35 4.96 -18.18
N GLU A 128 19.51 4.36 -18.43
CA GLU A 128 20.39 4.76 -19.54
C GLU A 128 19.93 4.17 -20.87
N LYS A 129 19.35 2.96 -20.82
CA LYS A 129 18.91 2.20 -21.99
C LYS A 129 17.59 1.51 -21.69
N LYS A 130 16.83 1.23 -22.75
CA LYS A 130 15.63 0.40 -22.67
C LYS A 130 16.01 -1.02 -22.24
N TYR A 131 15.28 -1.56 -21.29
CA TYR A 131 15.38 -2.98 -20.92
C TYR A 131 14.63 -3.86 -21.92
N GLU A 132 15.27 -4.96 -22.32
CA GLU A 132 14.71 -5.96 -23.23
C GLU A 132 14.03 -7.10 -22.45
N GLY A 133 12.98 -7.69 -23.03
CA GLY A 133 12.21 -8.78 -22.43
C GLY A 133 10.72 -8.49 -22.32
N ALA A 134 9.92 -9.51 -22.02
CA ALA A 134 8.50 -9.34 -21.73
C ALA A 134 8.36 -8.63 -20.37
N ALA A 135 7.57 -7.56 -20.33
CA ALA A 135 7.22 -6.92 -19.06
C ALA A 135 6.16 -7.77 -18.36
N HIS A 136 6.44 -8.21 -17.14
CA HIS A 136 5.48 -8.90 -16.29
C HIS A 136 5.12 -8.00 -15.12
N PHE A 137 4.15 -7.12 -15.34
CA PHE A 137 3.69 -6.21 -14.32
C PHE A 137 2.74 -6.89 -13.35
N ARG A 138 2.69 -6.36 -12.13
CA ARG A 138 1.88 -6.85 -11.03
C ARG A 138 1.04 -5.71 -10.47
N ARG A 139 -0.20 -6.05 -10.10
CA ARG A 139 -1.09 -5.14 -9.38
C ARG A 139 -0.45 -4.71 -8.05
N PRO A 140 -0.63 -3.44 -7.63
CA PRO A 140 -0.12 -2.95 -6.36
C PRO A 140 -0.67 -3.74 -5.19
N SER A 141 0.23 -4.23 -4.34
CA SER A 141 -0.14 -5.03 -3.17
C SER A 141 0.15 -4.30 -1.85
N ARG A 142 0.77 -3.12 -1.91
CA ARG A 142 1.18 -2.31 -0.74
C ARG A 142 0.03 -2.04 0.23
N GLY A 143 -1.14 -1.62 -0.28
CA GLY A 143 -2.31 -1.35 0.57
C GLY A 143 -2.76 -2.59 1.35
N LEU A 144 -2.81 -3.73 0.66
CA LEU A 144 -3.14 -5.03 1.28
C LEU A 144 -2.08 -5.45 2.31
N LYS A 145 -0.78 -5.31 1.99
CA LYS A 145 0.32 -5.59 2.91
C LYS A 145 0.22 -4.74 4.18
N ILE A 146 -0.09 -3.45 4.05
CA ILE A 146 -0.30 -2.54 5.19
C ILE A 146 -1.51 -2.97 6.01
N PHE A 147 -2.63 -3.32 5.36
CA PHE A 147 -3.83 -3.80 6.06
C PHE A 147 -3.55 -5.06 6.87
N ILE A 148 -2.91 -6.07 6.26
CA ILE A 148 -2.53 -7.32 6.93
C ILE A 148 -1.57 -7.04 8.09
N ALA A 149 -0.58 -6.17 7.90
CA ALA A 149 0.36 -5.79 8.95
C ALA A 149 -0.36 -5.09 10.12
N LYS A 150 -1.27 -4.15 9.84
CA LYS A 150 -2.10 -3.50 10.86
C LYS A 150 -2.94 -4.51 11.64
N ALA A 151 -3.65 -5.39 10.95
CA ALA A 151 -4.45 -6.44 11.60
C ALA A 151 -3.59 -7.34 12.49
N ARG A 152 -2.40 -7.74 12.02
CA ARG A 152 -1.44 -8.55 12.80
C ARG A 152 -0.93 -7.82 14.04
N HIS A 153 -0.73 -6.51 13.96
CA HIS A 153 -0.22 -5.69 15.06
C HIS A 153 -1.32 -5.13 15.98
N GLN A 154 -2.60 -5.26 15.61
CA GLN A 154 -3.71 -4.68 16.36
C GLN A 154 -3.73 -5.16 17.81
N ARG A 155 -3.65 -6.48 18.02
CA ARG A 155 -3.62 -7.09 19.36
C ARG A 155 -2.47 -6.57 20.23
N ARG A 156 -1.30 -6.34 19.63
CA ARG A 156 -0.14 -5.73 20.32
C ARG A 156 -0.44 -4.29 20.76
N ILE A 157 -1.11 -3.53 19.91
CA ILE A 157 -1.48 -2.13 20.17
C ILE A 157 -2.54 -2.06 21.26
N ASP A 158 -3.52 -2.96 21.25
CA ASP A 158 -4.60 -3.02 22.25
C ASP A 158 -4.05 -3.35 23.65
N ILE A 159 -3.18 -4.35 23.74
CA ILE A 159 -2.47 -4.70 24.98
C ILE A 159 -1.64 -3.52 25.48
N ALA A 160 -0.87 -2.88 24.60
CA ALA A 160 -0.08 -1.71 24.97
C ALA A 160 -0.94 -0.52 25.43
N ALA A 161 -2.17 -0.39 24.91
CA ALA A 161 -3.10 0.65 25.32
C ALA A 161 -3.58 0.44 26.76
N LYS A 162 -3.98 -0.79 27.14
CA LYS A 162 -4.36 -1.12 28.53
C LYS A 162 -3.23 -0.81 29.51
N ILE A 163 -2.02 -1.25 29.16
CA ILE A 163 -0.84 -1.07 30.01
C ILE A 163 -0.43 0.40 30.10
N ALA A 164 -0.55 1.15 29.00
CA ALA A 164 -0.31 2.59 28.97
C ALA A 164 -1.27 3.37 29.89
N GLU A 165 -2.52 2.95 29.98
CA GLU A 165 -3.51 3.57 30.87
C GLU A 165 -3.15 3.36 32.34
N THR A 166 -2.77 2.15 32.74
CA THR A 166 -2.35 1.85 34.12
C THR A 166 -1.03 2.51 34.50
N LEU A 167 -0.05 2.56 33.58
CA LEU A 167 1.28 3.13 33.83
C LEU A 167 1.37 4.63 33.55
N HIS A 168 0.27 5.27 33.14
CA HIS A 168 0.23 6.68 32.71
C HIS A 168 1.36 7.06 31.73
N SER A 169 1.70 6.13 30.85
CA SER A 169 2.84 6.24 29.94
C SER A 169 2.36 6.25 28.49
N PRO A 170 3.02 6.96 27.58
CA PRO A 170 2.61 6.97 26.18
C PRO A 170 2.70 5.57 25.57
N ARG A 171 1.68 5.17 24.79
CA ARG A 171 1.61 3.83 24.14
C ARG A 171 2.89 3.46 23.40
N LYS A 172 3.55 4.43 22.77
CA LYS A 172 4.82 4.22 22.06
C LYS A 172 5.93 3.75 23.00
N ALA A 173 6.06 4.35 24.18
CA ALA A 173 7.04 3.94 25.19
C ALA A 173 6.72 2.55 25.75
N VAL A 174 5.45 2.25 26.00
CA VAL A 174 5.04 0.90 26.43
C VAL A 174 5.40 -0.15 25.38
N LEU A 175 5.21 0.17 24.09
CA LEU A 175 5.52 -0.73 22.98
C LEU A 175 7.01 -1.02 22.81
N SER A 176 7.88 -0.03 23.04
CA SER A 176 9.33 -0.14 22.87
C SER A 176 10.05 -0.60 24.14
N ASP A 177 9.62 -0.09 25.29
CA ASP A 177 10.42 -0.13 26.51
C ASP A 177 9.81 -1.08 27.54
N THR A 178 8.49 -1.28 27.57
CA THR A 178 7.84 -2.10 28.61
C THR A 178 7.49 -3.51 28.13
N LEU A 179 6.87 -3.64 26.95
CA LEU A 179 6.45 -4.93 26.39
C LEU A 179 7.58 -5.97 26.26
N PRO A 180 8.80 -5.61 25.80
CA PRO A 180 9.88 -6.58 25.71
C PRO A 180 10.25 -7.22 27.07
N PHE A 181 10.24 -6.44 28.15
CA PHE A 181 10.52 -6.98 29.49
C PHE A 181 9.36 -7.80 30.04
N MET A 182 8.11 -7.37 29.81
CA MET A 182 6.94 -8.16 30.23
C MET A 182 6.91 -9.52 29.54
N ARG A 183 7.30 -9.61 28.26
CA ARG A 183 7.45 -10.89 27.56
C ARG A 183 8.43 -11.82 28.27
N ILE A 184 9.58 -11.30 28.70
CA ILE A 184 10.59 -12.08 29.45
C ILE A 184 10.04 -12.54 30.80
N ILE A 185 9.32 -11.68 31.52
CA ILE A 185 8.73 -12.01 32.83
C ILE A 185 7.66 -13.08 32.67
N PHE A 186 6.77 -12.93 31.70
CA PHE A 186 5.66 -13.85 31.44
C PHE A 186 6.12 -15.20 30.89
N SER A 187 7.25 -15.25 30.17
CA SER A 187 7.80 -16.50 29.62
C SER A 187 8.60 -17.33 30.64
N ARG A 188 8.97 -16.75 31.80
CA ARG A 188 9.78 -17.44 32.81
C ARG A 188 8.91 -18.21 33.79
N GLU A 189 9.09 -19.52 33.84
CA GLU A 189 8.34 -20.41 34.73
C GLU A 189 8.51 -20.07 36.22
N LYS A 190 9.71 -19.58 36.61
CA LYS A 190 10.00 -19.13 37.98
C LYS A 190 9.23 -17.87 38.41
N ASP A 191 8.77 -17.06 37.45
CA ASP A 191 8.10 -15.78 37.71
C ASP A 191 6.59 -15.85 37.45
N LYS A 192 6.02 -17.06 37.30
CA LYS A 192 4.60 -17.27 36.96
C LYS A 192 3.63 -16.61 37.94
N GLU A 193 3.92 -16.63 39.24
CA GLU A 193 3.10 -15.94 40.25
C GLU A 193 3.15 -14.41 40.09
N LYS A 194 4.32 -13.85 39.78
CA LYS A 194 4.48 -12.41 39.53
C LYS A 194 3.77 -12.00 38.24
N ALA A 195 3.92 -12.80 37.19
CA ALA A 195 3.23 -12.57 35.91
C ALA A 195 1.69 -12.60 36.09
N SER A 196 1.17 -13.54 36.89
CA SER A 196 -0.26 -13.59 37.21
C SER A 196 -0.73 -12.34 37.96
N ARG A 197 0.01 -11.89 38.98
CA ARG A 197 -0.33 -10.66 39.72
C ARG A 197 -0.31 -9.43 38.81
N MET A 198 0.73 -9.30 37.99
CA MET A 198 0.84 -8.22 37.01
C MET A 198 -0.31 -8.24 35.99
N ALA A 199 -0.70 -9.42 35.50
CA ALA A 199 -1.82 -9.54 34.57
C ALA A 199 -3.14 -9.04 35.19
N THR A 200 -3.39 -9.36 36.47
CA THR A 200 -4.56 -8.88 37.20
C THR A 200 -4.53 -7.37 37.42
N GLU A 201 -3.39 -6.82 37.86
CA GLU A 201 -3.24 -5.37 38.09
C GLU A 201 -3.35 -4.55 36.79
N LEU A 202 -2.90 -5.11 35.67
CA LEU A 202 -2.96 -4.47 34.34
C LEU A 202 -4.29 -4.69 33.62
N GLY A 203 -5.24 -5.45 34.20
CA GLY A 203 -6.53 -5.75 33.57
C GLY A 203 -6.40 -6.52 32.25
N LEU A 204 -5.39 -7.40 32.15
CA LEU A 204 -5.15 -8.21 30.96
C LEU A 204 -6.05 -9.44 30.95
N GLU A 205 -6.68 -9.70 29.81
CA GLU A 205 -7.46 -10.92 29.59
C GLU A 205 -6.54 -12.14 29.54
N PRO A 206 -7.01 -13.36 29.87
CA PRO A 206 -6.18 -14.57 29.83
C PRO A 206 -5.50 -14.79 28.48
N GLU A 207 -6.22 -14.52 27.38
CA GLU A 207 -5.66 -14.67 26.05
C GLU A 207 -4.61 -13.58 25.70
N GLU A 208 -4.68 -12.40 26.31
CA GLU A 208 -3.70 -11.33 26.12
C GLU A 208 -2.41 -11.65 26.87
N ALA A 209 -2.55 -12.18 28.09
CA ALA A 209 -1.43 -12.70 28.87
C ALA A 209 -0.72 -13.86 28.14
N GLU A 210 -1.47 -14.78 27.53
CA GLU A 210 -0.90 -15.84 26.70
C GLU A 210 -0.22 -15.28 25.45
N TRP A 211 -0.80 -14.25 24.82
CA TRP A 211 -0.20 -13.60 23.66
C TRP A 211 1.16 -12.96 24.00
N ILE A 212 1.31 -12.36 25.18
CA ILE A 212 2.58 -11.78 25.64
C ILE A 212 3.66 -12.86 25.81
N MET A 213 3.28 -14.09 26.17
CA MET A 213 4.23 -15.21 26.33
C MET A 213 4.81 -15.70 25.00
N ARG A 214 4.06 -15.57 23.90
CA ARG A 214 4.46 -16.05 22.57
C ARG A 214 5.56 -15.21 21.95
#